data_AF-A0A497E4I6-F1
#
_entry.id   AF-A0A497E4I6-F1
#
_cell.length_a   1.000
_cell.length_b   1.000
_cell.length_c   1.000
_cell.angle_alpha   90.00
_cell.angle_beta   90.00
_cell.angle_gamma   90.00
#
_symmetry.space_group_name_H-M   'P 1'
#
loop_
_entity.id
_entity.type
_entity.pdbx_description
1 polymer ?
#
loop_
_entity_poly.entity_id
_entity_poly.type
_entity_poly.pdbx_seq_one_letter_code
_entity_poly.pdbx_strand_id
1 'polypeptide(L)'
;MKKLLGTGAFILACLVGILPAKGGTEIDVIDVPTARMLNKNEYSLNFRFYQAGGLLMVGQAGLTEDLTIGASYGGEGVIGTGKFKGNPEPTFSIKYKLAEEGEKTSFSLAVGYSGQGYGRYYGEGDRVDR
;
A
#
# COMPACT_ATOMS: atom_id res chain seq x y z
N MET A 1 20.31 -38.76 -15.82
CA MET A 1 18.95 -38.65 -15.23
C MET A 1 18.89 -37.67 -14.03
N LYS A 2 19.48 -36.47 -14.13
CA LYS A 2 19.49 -35.47 -13.02
C LYS A 2 18.94 -34.08 -13.40
N LYS A 3 18.53 -33.87 -14.67
CA LYS A 3 18.06 -32.57 -15.16
C LYS A 3 16.52 -32.39 -15.15
N LEU A 4 15.75 -33.44 -14.81
CA LEU A 4 14.28 -33.41 -14.82
C LEU A 4 13.68 -33.08 -13.44
N LEU A 5 14.45 -33.24 -12.36
CA LEU A 5 13.98 -33.03 -10.98
C LEU A 5 13.92 -31.54 -10.59
N GLY A 6 14.78 -30.71 -11.19
CA GLY A 6 14.85 -29.27 -10.91
C GLY A 6 13.73 -28.45 -11.55
N THR A 7 13.28 -28.84 -12.74
CA THR A 7 12.18 -28.17 -13.46
C THR A 7 10.83 -28.44 -12.81
N GLY A 8 10.63 -29.62 -12.24
CA GLY A 8 9.39 -29.96 -11.52
C GLY A 8 9.22 -29.15 -10.22
N ALA A 9 10.30 -28.91 -9.48
CA ALA A 9 10.27 -28.10 -8.27
C ALA A 9 9.97 -26.61 -8.55
N PHE A 10 10.42 -26.09 -9.70
CA PHE A 10 10.16 -24.71 -10.10
C PHE A 10 8.69 -24.49 -10.51
N ILE A 11 8.08 -25.48 -11.20
CA ILE A 11 6.65 -25.44 -11.56
C ILE A 11 5.78 -25.61 -10.30
N LEU A 12 6.21 -26.44 -9.35
CA LEU A 12 5.51 -26.62 -8.08
C LEU A 12 5.56 -25.37 -7.20
N ALA A 13 6.68 -24.63 -7.20
CA ALA A 13 6.78 -23.33 -6.51
C ALA A 13 5.86 -22.27 -7.13
N CYS A 14 5.68 -22.27 -8.46
CA CYS A 14 4.70 -21.40 -9.12
C CYS A 14 3.24 -21.82 -8.83
N LEU A 15 2.96 -23.11 -8.62
CA LEU A 15 1.62 -23.59 -8.29
C LEU A 15 1.20 -23.28 -6.84
N VAL A 16 2.15 -23.26 -5.90
CA VAL A 16 1.90 -22.87 -4.49
C VAL A 16 1.63 -21.36 -4.35
N GLY A 17 1.96 -20.55 -5.36
CA GLY A 17 1.64 -19.13 -5.45
C GLY A 17 0.17 -18.82 -5.73
N ILE A 18 -0.67 -19.83 -6.00
CA ILE A 18 -2.13 -19.66 -6.06
C ILE A 18 -2.66 -19.65 -4.61
N LEU A 19 -2.27 -18.62 -3.86
CA LEU A 19 -3.08 -18.15 -2.75
C LEU A 19 -4.49 -17.92 -3.33
N PRO A 20 -5.57 -18.28 -2.61
CA PRO A 20 -6.88 -17.78 -2.98
C PRO A 20 -6.75 -16.27 -3.01
N ALA A 21 -6.72 -15.69 -4.22
CA ALA A 21 -6.79 -14.27 -4.43
C ALA A 21 -8.18 -13.86 -3.96
N LYS A 22 -8.34 -13.69 -2.65
CA LYS A 22 -9.45 -12.91 -2.09
C LYS A 22 -9.36 -11.59 -2.82
N GLY A 23 -10.41 -11.22 -3.55
CA GLY A 23 -10.49 -9.90 -4.17
C GLY A 23 -10.12 -8.88 -3.11
N GLY A 24 -9.04 -8.14 -3.35
CA GLY A 24 -8.43 -7.30 -2.31
C GLY A 24 -9.49 -6.38 -1.74
N THR A 25 -9.52 -6.23 -0.41
CA THR A 25 -10.38 -5.22 0.18
C THR A 25 -9.83 -3.86 -0.22
N GLU A 26 -10.53 -3.21 -1.16
CA GLU A 26 -10.15 -1.88 -1.62
C GLU A 26 -10.62 -0.86 -0.57
N ILE A 27 -9.69 -0.50 0.32
CA ILE A 27 -9.92 0.42 1.44
C ILE A 27 -9.97 1.89 1.00
N ASP A 28 -9.46 2.19 -0.19
CA ASP A 28 -9.44 3.51 -0.81
C ASP A 28 -9.84 3.36 -2.28
N VAL A 29 -10.76 4.19 -2.76
CA VAL A 29 -11.14 4.20 -4.19
C VAL A 29 -10.30 5.26 -4.87
N ILE A 30 -9.28 4.81 -5.62
CA ILE A 30 -8.26 5.67 -6.23
C ILE A 30 -7.49 6.47 -5.15
N ASP A 31 -7.95 7.69 -4.85
CA ASP A 31 -7.40 8.62 -3.85
C ASP A 31 -8.42 8.99 -2.78
N VAL A 32 -9.66 8.52 -2.92
CA VAL A 32 -10.75 8.83 -2.00
C VAL A 32 -10.77 7.79 -0.90
N PRO A 33 -10.56 8.17 0.37
CA PRO A 33 -10.59 7.22 1.46
C PRO A 33 -12.02 6.71 1.67
N THR A 34 -12.15 5.40 1.90
CA THR A 34 -13.43 4.80 2.30
C THR A 34 -13.43 4.41 3.78
N ALA A 35 -14.61 4.10 4.32
CA ALA A 35 -14.76 3.55 5.66
C ALA A 35 -14.40 2.05 5.77
N ARG A 36 -14.07 1.39 4.66
CA ARG A 36 -13.68 -0.02 4.64
C ARG A 36 -12.29 -0.19 5.25
N MET A 37 -12.10 -1.32 5.93
CA MET A 37 -10.84 -1.75 6.53
C MET A 37 -10.31 -3.00 5.86
N LEU A 38 -9.00 -3.23 6.02
CA LEU A 38 -8.43 -4.55 5.78
C LEU A 38 -8.98 -5.51 6.83
N ASN A 39 -9.36 -6.72 6.41
CA ASN A 39 -9.79 -7.73 7.38
C ASN A 39 -8.63 -8.09 8.31
N LYS A 40 -8.94 -8.70 9.46
CA LYS A 40 -7.89 -9.15 10.37
C LYS A 40 -6.92 -10.12 9.67
N ASN A 41 -5.61 -9.84 9.81
CA ASN A 41 -4.51 -10.56 9.15
C ASN A 41 -4.50 -10.43 7.61
N GLU A 42 -5.21 -9.45 7.05
CA GLU A 42 -5.08 -9.07 5.64
C GLU A 42 -3.99 -8.00 5.50
N TYR A 43 -3.17 -8.14 4.46
CA TYR A 43 -2.08 -7.24 4.15
C TYR A 43 -2.28 -6.68 2.75
N SER A 44 -2.02 -5.38 2.60
CA SER A 44 -2.02 -4.70 1.31
C SER A 44 -0.66 -4.09 1.04
N LEU A 45 -0.18 -4.22 -0.19
CA LEU A 45 1.04 -3.58 -0.66
C LEU A 45 0.72 -2.83 -1.94
N ASN A 46 0.80 -1.50 -1.88
CA ASN A 46 0.52 -0.61 -3.00
C ASN A 46 1.81 0.06 -3.49
N PHE A 47 1.91 0.22 -4.80
CA PHE A 47 3.01 0.90 -5.47
C PHE A 47 2.44 2.01 -6.34
N ARG A 48 2.86 3.24 -6.07
CA ARG A 48 2.46 4.42 -6.85
C ARG A 48 3.65 5.03 -7.54
N PHE A 49 3.59 5.06 -8.86
CA PHE A 49 4.58 5.73 -9.69
C PHE A 49 4.19 7.19 -9.93
N TYR A 50 5.16 8.09 -9.86
CA TYR A 50 4.99 9.53 -10.10
C TYR A 50 6.19 10.13 -10.85
N GLN A 51 6.18 11.45 -11.07
CA GLN A 51 7.16 12.16 -11.89
C GLN A 51 8.61 11.94 -11.41
N ALA A 52 9.59 12.28 -12.26
CA ALA A 52 11.03 12.12 -11.98
C ALA A 52 11.46 10.67 -11.63
N GLY A 53 10.73 9.67 -12.17
CA GLY A 53 11.00 8.26 -11.87
C GLY A 53 10.66 7.90 -10.43
N GLY A 54 9.72 8.61 -9.82
CA GLY A 54 9.31 8.44 -8.44
C GLY A 54 8.51 7.17 -8.20
N LEU A 55 8.78 6.52 -7.08
CA LEU A 55 7.99 5.41 -6.57
C LEU A 55 7.68 5.65 -5.09
N LEU A 56 6.42 5.49 -4.75
CA LEU A 56 5.93 5.42 -3.38
C LEU A 56 5.44 4.00 -3.10
N MET A 57 5.98 3.38 -2.06
CA MET A 57 5.53 2.09 -1.55
C MET A 57 4.69 2.32 -0.31
N VAL A 58 3.53 1.67 -0.24
CA VAL A 58 2.63 1.73 0.92
C VAL A 58 2.29 0.31 1.34
N GLY A 59 2.68 -0.07 2.56
CA GLY A 59 2.32 -1.34 3.17
C GLY A 59 1.30 -1.12 4.27
N GLN A 60 0.22 -1.91 4.28
CA GLN A 60 -0.85 -1.82 5.26
C GLN A 60 -1.23 -3.20 5.79
N ALA A 61 -1.67 -3.24 7.05
CA ALA A 61 -2.09 -4.45 7.73
C ALA A 61 -3.37 -4.21 8.53
N GLY A 62 -4.35 -5.10 8.38
CA GLY A 62 -5.53 -5.17 9.23
C GLY A 62 -5.19 -5.86 10.56
N LEU A 63 -5.05 -5.09 11.63
CA LEU A 63 -4.80 -5.64 12.97
C LEU A 63 -6.06 -6.27 13.57
N THR A 64 -7.20 -5.65 13.28
CA THR A 64 -8.54 -6.13 13.62
C THR A 64 -9.48 -5.85 12.44
N GLU A 65 -10.74 -6.27 12.53
CA GLU A 65 -11.76 -5.94 11.51
C GLU A 65 -12.09 -4.44 11.45
N ASP A 66 -11.64 -3.65 12.44
CA ASP A 66 -11.95 -2.23 12.60
C ASP A 66 -10.71 -1.33 12.58
N LEU A 67 -9.50 -1.91 12.65
CA LEU A 67 -8.23 -1.17 12.75
C LEU A 67 -7.25 -1.62 11.67
N THR A 68 -6.95 -0.70 10.76
CA THR A 68 -5.87 -0.84 9.78
C THR A 68 -4.73 0.10 10.13
N ILE A 69 -3.50 -0.41 10.13
CA ILE A 69 -2.29 0.41 10.25
C ILE A 69 -1.47 0.30 8.97
N GLY A 70 -0.59 1.25 8.74
CA GLY A 70 0.31 1.22 7.60
C GLY A 70 1.59 2.01 7.80
N ALA A 71 2.52 1.75 6.89
CA ALA A 71 3.75 2.50 6.73
C ALA A 71 4.00 2.71 5.24
N SER A 72 4.66 3.81 4.93
CA SER A 72 4.93 4.20 3.56
C SER A 72 6.31 4.82 3.45
N TYR A 73 6.96 4.57 2.32
CA TYR A 73 8.26 5.15 2.01
C TYR A 73 8.42 5.24 0.50
N GLY A 74 9.04 6.31 0.04
CA GLY A 74 9.19 6.59 -1.38
C GLY A 74 10.40 7.44 -1.67
N GLY A 75 10.58 7.72 -2.96
CA GLY A 75 11.67 8.53 -3.46
C GLY A 75 11.64 8.66 -4.97
N GLU A 76 12.49 9.55 -5.48
CA GLU A 76 12.67 9.83 -6.91
C GLU A 76 13.84 9.01 -7.49
N GLY A 77 13.86 8.86 -8.82
CA GLY A 77 14.94 8.16 -9.51
C GLY A 77 15.00 6.65 -9.26
N VAL A 78 13.90 6.03 -8.84
CA VAL A 78 13.78 4.55 -8.75
C VAL A 78 13.64 3.94 -10.14
N ILE A 79 12.90 4.61 -11.03
CA ILE A 79 12.78 4.24 -12.44
C ILE A 79 13.56 5.23 -13.31
N GLY A 80 14.40 4.72 -14.20
CA GLY A 80 15.17 5.51 -15.16
C GLY A 80 16.68 5.44 -14.90
N THR A 81 17.40 6.45 -15.38
CA THR A 81 18.88 6.54 -15.30
C THR A 81 19.37 7.51 -14.22
N GLY A 82 18.43 8.18 -13.53
CA GLY A 82 18.74 9.08 -12.43
C GLY A 82 19.26 8.33 -11.20
N LYS A 83 19.84 9.07 -10.26
CA LYS A 83 20.23 8.51 -8.95
C LYS A 83 19.00 8.47 -8.04
N PHE A 84 18.88 7.40 -7.26
CA PHE A 84 17.84 7.30 -6.24
C PHE A 84 17.97 8.42 -5.20
N LYS A 85 16.87 9.13 -4.96
CA LYS A 85 16.73 10.14 -3.91
C LYS A 85 15.51 9.80 -3.05
N GLY A 86 15.75 9.16 -1.91
CA GLY A 86 14.71 8.81 -0.94
C GLY A 86 14.10 10.03 -0.26
N ASN A 87 12.86 9.88 0.18
CA ASN A 87 12.23 10.80 1.13
C ASN A 87 13.01 10.78 2.46
N PRO A 88 12.99 11.87 3.25
CA PRO A 88 13.81 11.97 4.45
C PRO A 88 13.45 10.93 5.52
N GLU A 89 12.17 10.59 5.63
CA GLU A 89 11.66 9.64 6.61
C GLU A 89 10.49 8.81 6.06
N PRO A 90 10.31 7.57 6.56
CA PRO A 90 9.08 6.83 6.33
C PRO A 90 7.93 7.45 7.12
N THR A 91 6.72 7.34 6.57
CA THR A 91 5.52 7.88 7.21
C THR A 91 4.53 6.78 7.56
N PHE A 92 3.90 6.89 8.73
CA PHE A 92 2.90 5.94 9.20
C PHE A 92 1.47 6.39 8.88
N SER A 93 0.57 5.41 8.81
CA SER A 93 -0.87 5.63 8.70
C SER A 93 -1.64 4.74 9.67
N ILE A 94 -2.80 5.23 10.11
CA ILE A 94 -3.73 4.52 10.98
C ILE A 94 -5.15 4.88 10.58
N LYS A 95 -6.04 3.90 10.48
CA LYS A 95 -7.45 4.08 10.16
C LYS A 95 -8.30 3.20 11.08
N TYR A 96 -9.31 3.78 11.72
CA TYR A 96 -10.19 3.13 12.67
C TYR A 96 -11.67 3.32 12.32
N LYS A 97 -12.47 2.24 12.38
CA LYS A 97 -13.88 2.22 11.98
C LYS A 97 -14.72 2.55 13.20
N LEU A 98 -15.49 3.64 13.11
CA LEU A 98 -16.38 4.09 14.19
C LEU A 98 -17.76 3.45 14.09
N ALA A 99 -18.25 3.27 12.87
CA ALA A 99 -19.56 2.71 12.60
C ALA A 99 -19.53 1.94 11.28
N GLU A 100 -20.32 0.87 11.23
CA GLU A 100 -20.50 0.04 10.04
C GLU A 100 -21.98 0.06 9.64
N GLU A 101 -22.21 0.07 8.34
CA GLU A 101 -23.56 -0.01 7.80
C GLU A 101 -24.23 -1.31 8.22
N GLY A 102 -25.44 -1.21 8.77
CA GLY A 102 -26.22 -2.33 9.26
C GLY A 102 -27.63 -1.91 9.68
N GLU A 103 -28.35 -2.79 10.38
CA GLU A 103 -29.77 -2.57 10.70
C GLU A 103 -30.04 -1.29 11.52
N LYS A 104 -29.07 -0.85 12.33
CA LYS A 104 -29.19 0.33 13.20
C LYS A 104 -28.49 1.57 12.67
N THR A 105 -27.68 1.45 11.61
CA THR A 105 -26.84 2.55 11.13
C THR A 105 -26.76 2.50 9.61
N SER A 106 -27.30 3.53 8.95
CA SER A 106 -27.44 3.57 7.49
C SER A 106 -26.16 4.01 6.74
N PHE A 107 -25.04 4.13 7.44
CA PHE A 107 -23.77 4.54 6.85
C PHE A 107 -22.59 3.89 7.59
N SER A 108 -21.47 3.76 6.89
CA SER A 108 -20.19 3.41 7.51
C SER A 108 -19.36 4.67 7.73
N LEU A 109 -18.69 4.76 8.88
CA LEU A 109 -17.85 5.90 9.24
C LEU A 109 -16.51 5.41 9.78
N ALA A 110 -15.43 6.00 9.28
CA ALA A 110 -14.08 5.78 9.77
C ALA A 110 -13.33 7.10 9.91
N VAL A 111 -12.34 7.11 10.78
CA VAL A 111 -11.39 8.21 10.97
C VAL A 111 -10.00 7.65 10.85
N GLY A 112 -9.09 8.43 10.29
CA GLY A 112 -7.70 8.02 10.19
C GLY A 112 -6.76 9.18 10.01
N TYR A 113 -5.48 8.85 10.06
CA TYR A 113 -4.37 9.71 9.76
C TYR A 113 -3.49 9.02 8.69
N SER A 114 -3.08 9.79 7.70
CA SER A 114 -2.03 9.42 6.76
C SER A 114 -1.10 10.62 6.62
N GLY A 115 0.15 10.47 7.04
CA GLY A 115 1.12 11.55 6.89
C GLY A 115 1.78 11.61 5.51
N GLN A 116 1.56 10.60 4.66
CA GLN A 116 2.24 10.50 3.38
C GLN A 116 1.50 11.28 2.30
N GLY A 117 2.17 12.28 1.73
CA GLY A 117 1.73 12.99 0.53
C GLY A 117 2.17 12.30 -0.77
N TYR A 118 1.79 12.90 -1.90
CA TYR A 118 2.15 12.42 -3.24
C TYR A 118 3.20 13.30 -3.91
N GLY A 119 4.04 12.67 -4.73
CA GLY A 119 5.04 13.37 -5.54
C GLY A 119 6.37 13.61 -4.83
N ARG A 120 7.09 14.63 -5.32
CA ARG A 120 8.40 15.01 -4.81
C ARG A 120 8.31 15.63 -3.42
N TYR A 121 9.23 15.25 -2.55
CA TYR A 121 9.44 15.93 -1.27
C TYR A 121 10.11 17.29 -1.50
N TYR A 122 9.55 18.34 -0.89
CA TYR A 122 10.10 19.69 -0.87
C TYR A 122 10.47 20.05 0.58
N GLY A 123 11.74 20.34 0.80
CA GLY A 123 12.25 20.87 2.06
C GLY A 123 12.12 22.39 2.15
N GLU A 124 12.51 22.95 3.28
CA GLU A 124 12.57 24.40 3.45
C GLU A 124 13.56 25.03 2.46
N GLY A 125 13.07 26.01 1.67
CA GLY A 125 13.87 26.69 0.65
C GLY A 125 13.90 26.01 -0.72
N ASP A 126 13.27 24.85 -0.89
CA ASP A 126 13.17 24.22 -2.20
C ASP A 126 12.25 25.04 -3.14
N ARG A 127 12.67 25.16 -4.41
CA ARG A 127 11.83 25.76 -5.45
C ARG A 127 10.84 24.72 -5.95
N VAL A 128 9.57 25.10 -5.98
CA VAL A 128 8.51 24.32 -6.62
C VAL A 128 8.55 24.64 -8.11
N ASP A 129 9.06 23.70 -8.90
CA ASP A 129 9.02 23.80 -10.35
C ASP A 129 7.56 23.62 -10.78
N ARG A 130 6.97 24.65 -11.41
CA ARG A 130 5.57 24.68 -11.88
C ARG A 130 5.48 24.24 -13.34
#